data_AF-A0A2T4UJT4-F1
#
_entry.id   AF-A0A2T4UJT4-F1
#
_cell.length_a   1.000
_cell.length_b   1.000
_cell.length_c   1.000
_cell.angle_alpha   90.00
_cell.angle_beta   90.00
_cell.angle_gamma   90.00
#
_symmetry.space_group_name_H-M   'P 1'
#
loop_
_entity.id
_entity.type
_entity.pdbx_description
1 polymer ?
#
loop_
_entity_poly.entity_id
_entity_poly.type
_entity_poly.pdbx_seq_one_letter_code
_entity_poly.pdbx_strand_id
1 'polypeptide(L)'
;MTVSATARPAAETPDVAGLAHVGTVSFLAGRITPVGAFWVSLAGGVALARIGSRVGARGGYGASLAVMTETVAVMGPARISGPVTQALSAPLLGAMAARGRGTAALLAACFAIRLAHYAVLTAFFIAVIVGGIDAYVDSYDRVVELTGGLLPSGATAALVLGLLSNLAGAVVFSAVQVAVYRRALADAAPVDGAAERIPSVVAAPARSARRLVALVWVVVAAWCVMLATPAWPVLAVVTAGVAAGTAAARGEGRRSMRLGAGLGVALALGALGPGVLGAVPFDDAARRAVRALLLVASAAVVQGIAGPDGVRRLAAGALHALRRAPGAREAAALAPGLRADRRVIPASLELVARVREAAPSPRALTAAVLTWVDDEARRGPGAR
;
A
#
# COMPACT_ATOMS: atom_id res chain seq x y z
N MET A 1 -3.05 58.10 14.28
CA MET A 1 -3.44 56.68 14.45
C MET A 1 -2.81 55.88 13.32
N THR A 2 -1.62 55.34 13.54
CA THR A 2 -0.94 54.43 12.64
C THR A 2 -1.53 53.04 12.85
N VAL A 3 -2.24 52.53 11.84
CA VAL A 3 -2.76 51.16 11.83
C VAL A 3 -1.55 50.24 11.77
N SER A 4 -1.22 49.63 12.91
CA SER A 4 -0.22 48.58 13.02
C SER A 4 -0.71 47.42 12.16
N ALA A 5 -0.05 47.19 11.03
CA ALA A 5 -0.26 46.03 10.19
C ALA A 5 0.04 44.79 11.04
N THR A 6 -1.00 44.11 11.48
CA THR A 6 -0.90 42.79 12.12
C THR A 6 -0.23 41.87 11.11
N ALA A 7 1.06 41.61 11.32
CA ALA A 7 1.80 40.61 10.59
C ALA A 7 1.00 39.31 10.65
N ARG A 8 0.62 38.80 9.48
CA ARG A 8 0.03 37.47 9.36
C ARG A 8 0.99 36.50 10.07
N PRO A 9 0.56 35.72 11.07
CA PRO A 9 1.45 34.74 11.68
C PRO A 9 2.02 33.87 10.56
N ALA A 10 3.35 33.72 10.55
CA ALA A 10 4.03 32.86 9.59
C ALA A 10 3.32 31.51 9.58
N ALA A 11 2.88 31.06 8.41
CA ALA A 11 2.14 29.82 8.29
C ALA A 11 2.98 28.69 8.89
N GLU A 12 2.51 28.12 10.00
CA GLU A 12 3.22 27.08 10.72
C GLU A 12 3.41 25.90 9.77
N THR A 13 4.67 25.54 9.50
CA THR A 13 4.97 24.43 8.61
C THR A 13 4.44 23.16 9.26
N PRO A 14 3.61 22.35 8.57
CA PRO A 14 3.02 21.15 9.18
C PRO A 14 4.11 20.25 9.73
N ASP A 15 3.98 19.75 10.95
CA ASP A 15 4.98 18.87 11.56
C ASP A 15 5.01 17.47 10.89
N VAL A 16 6.01 16.64 11.25
CA VAL A 16 6.12 15.27 10.71
C VAL A 16 4.88 14.42 11.03
N ALA A 17 4.23 14.63 12.18
CA ALA A 17 3.06 13.87 12.58
C ALA A 17 1.84 14.19 11.71
N GLY A 18 1.60 15.46 11.39
CA GLY A 18 0.57 15.92 10.47
C GLY A 18 0.77 15.35 9.07
N LEU A 19 1.99 15.34 8.55
CA LEU A 19 2.30 14.71 7.26
C LEU A 19 2.11 13.18 7.30
N ALA A 20 2.49 12.51 8.38
CA ALA A 20 2.26 11.08 8.53
C ALA A 20 0.75 10.76 8.65
N HIS A 21 -0.03 11.63 9.29
CA HIS A 21 -1.49 11.55 9.28
C HIS A 21 -2.06 11.65 7.86
N VAL A 22 -1.63 12.63 7.07
CA VAL A 22 -2.00 12.73 5.65
C VAL A 22 -1.67 11.44 4.89
N GLY A 23 -0.48 10.88 5.12
CA GLY A 23 -0.08 9.58 4.57
C GLY A 23 -1.06 8.46 4.90
N THR A 24 -1.47 8.39 6.17
CA THR A 24 -2.43 7.39 6.68
C THR A 24 -3.79 7.55 6.01
N VAL A 25 -4.34 8.77 5.99
CA VAL A 25 -5.63 9.07 5.38
C VAL A 25 -5.61 8.76 3.89
N SER A 26 -4.61 9.25 3.16
CA SER A 26 -4.48 9.05 1.72
C SER A 26 -4.34 7.56 1.35
N PHE A 27 -3.52 6.81 2.07
CA PHE A 27 -3.34 5.39 1.79
C PHE A 27 -4.54 4.56 2.23
N LEU A 28 -5.31 5.00 3.23
CA LEU A 28 -6.59 4.39 3.56
C LEU A 28 -7.60 4.65 2.44
N ALA A 29 -7.73 5.90 1.99
CA ALA A 29 -8.58 6.31 0.87
C ALA A 29 -8.23 5.54 -0.42
N GLY A 30 -6.95 5.42 -0.75
CA GLY A 30 -6.47 4.66 -1.91
C GLY A 30 -6.83 3.17 -1.86
N ARG A 31 -7.07 2.61 -0.66
CA ARG A 31 -7.52 1.23 -0.49
C ARG A 31 -9.04 1.07 -0.58
N ILE A 32 -9.86 2.10 -0.42
CA ILE A 32 -11.31 1.99 -0.65
C ILE A 32 -11.71 2.33 -2.08
N THR A 33 -10.85 3.00 -2.84
CA THR A 33 -11.16 3.53 -4.17
C THR A 33 -10.48 2.72 -5.29
N PRO A 34 -11.21 1.89 -6.07
CA PRO A 34 -10.62 1.10 -7.15
C PRO A 34 -10.14 1.97 -8.32
N VAL A 35 -10.92 2.98 -8.69
CA VAL A 35 -10.66 3.89 -9.82
C VAL A 35 -10.08 5.21 -9.30
N GLY A 36 -8.87 5.57 -9.72
CA GLY A 36 -8.19 6.77 -9.23
C GLY A 36 -7.33 6.56 -7.98
N ALA A 37 -7.15 5.30 -7.54
CA ALA A 37 -6.29 4.92 -6.41
C ALA A 37 -4.89 5.55 -6.48
N PHE A 38 -4.34 5.67 -7.69
CA PHE A 38 -3.04 6.32 -7.94
C PHE A 38 -3.03 7.78 -7.47
N TRP A 39 -4.00 8.60 -7.91
CA TRP A 39 -4.08 10.02 -7.55
C TRP A 39 -4.38 10.22 -6.07
N VAL A 40 -5.29 9.41 -5.52
CA VAL A 40 -5.60 9.44 -4.09
C VAL A 40 -4.36 9.08 -3.26
N SER A 41 -3.61 8.04 -3.63
CA SER A 41 -2.37 7.63 -2.95
C SER A 41 -1.21 8.62 -3.17
N LEU A 42 -1.26 9.42 -4.24
CA LEU A 42 -0.24 10.43 -4.53
C LEU A 42 -0.16 11.49 -3.43
N ALA A 43 -1.29 11.83 -2.80
CA ALA A 43 -1.35 12.75 -1.65
C ALA A 43 -0.47 12.27 -0.48
N GLY A 44 -0.59 10.99 -0.10
CA GLY A 44 0.22 10.37 0.93
C GLY A 44 1.68 10.23 0.51
N GLY A 45 1.92 9.97 -0.78
CA GLY A 45 3.24 10.05 -1.39
C GLY A 45 3.89 11.43 -1.23
N VAL A 46 3.16 12.51 -1.52
CA VAL A 46 3.64 13.88 -1.33
C VAL A 46 4.02 14.13 0.14
N ALA A 47 3.16 13.71 1.07
CA ALA A 47 3.42 13.87 2.49
C ALA A 47 4.69 13.12 2.92
N LEU A 48 4.85 11.86 2.49
CA LEU A 48 6.05 11.07 2.77
C LEU A 48 7.32 11.61 2.08
N ALA A 49 7.19 12.19 0.90
CA ALA A 49 8.30 12.87 0.23
C ALA A 49 8.73 14.13 1.00
N ARG A 50 7.79 14.91 1.53
CA ARG A 50 8.08 16.06 2.40
C ARG A 50 8.72 15.63 3.72
N ILE A 51 8.29 14.51 4.31
CA ILE A 51 9.00 13.95 5.47
C ILE A 51 10.42 13.55 5.07
N GLY A 52 10.58 12.80 3.97
CA GLY A 52 11.88 12.36 3.48
C GLY A 52 12.85 13.51 3.16
N SER A 53 12.35 14.65 2.68
CA SER A 53 13.17 15.84 2.43
C SER A 53 13.64 16.53 3.71
N ARG A 54 12.86 16.45 4.80
CA ARG A 54 13.18 17.09 6.09
C ARG A 54 14.04 16.25 7.01
N VAL A 55 13.72 14.96 7.13
CA VAL A 55 14.34 14.06 8.12
C VAL A 55 15.22 12.98 7.47
N GLY A 56 15.38 13.06 6.15
CA GLY A 56 16.12 12.09 5.34
C GLY A 56 15.37 10.78 5.07
N ALA A 57 15.95 9.95 4.19
CA ALA A 57 15.33 8.71 3.73
C ALA A 57 14.99 7.75 4.89
N ARG A 58 15.87 7.65 5.90
CA ARG A 58 15.68 6.76 7.05
C ARG A 58 14.42 7.13 7.85
N GLY A 59 14.26 8.41 8.21
CA GLY A 59 13.07 8.87 8.93
C GLY A 59 11.81 8.84 8.06
N GLY A 60 11.93 9.16 6.78
CA GLY A 60 10.82 9.03 5.82
C GLY A 60 10.35 7.58 5.64
N TYR A 61 11.25 6.60 5.59
CA TYR A 61 10.88 5.18 5.59
C TYR A 61 10.27 4.74 6.92
N GLY A 62 10.73 5.30 8.04
CA GLY A 62 10.07 5.11 9.33
C GLY A 62 8.62 5.61 9.34
N ALA A 63 8.38 6.82 8.83
CA ALA A 63 7.02 7.35 8.66
C ALA A 63 6.18 6.48 7.71
N SER A 64 6.76 6.05 6.58
CA SER A 64 6.10 5.16 5.62
C SER A 64 5.68 3.83 6.27
N LEU A 65 6.54 3.22 7.08
CA LEU A 65 6.23 2.00 7.84
C LEU A 65 5.12 2.24 8.88
N ALA A 66 5.15 3.36 9.60
CA ALA A 66 4.11 3.71 10.56
C ALA A 66 2.74 3.91 9.88
N VAL A 67 2.71 4.67 8.79
CA VAL A 67 1.53 4.90 7.94
C VAL A 67 0.96 3.59 7.38
N MET A 68 1.82 2.73 6.82
CA MET A 68 1.39 1.44 6.28
C MET A 68 0.86 0.51 7.36
N THR A 69 1.49 0.51 8.54
CA THR A 69 1.02 -0.25 9.70
C THR A 69 -0.36 0.21 10.14
N GLU A 70 -0.57 1.52 10.29
CA GLU A 70 -1.84 2.06 10.77
C GLU A 70 -2.95 1.80 9.76
N THR A 71 -2.68 1.97 8.46
CA THR A 71 -3.68 1.66 7.43
C THR A 71 -4.05 0.18 7.36
N VAL A 72 -3.10 -0.73 7.60
CA VAL A 72 -3.38 -2.17 7.74
C VAL A 72 -4.15 -2.45 9.03
N ALA A 73 -3.85 -1.77 10.14
CA ALA A 73 -4.60 -1.91 11.37
C ALA A 73 -6.08 -1.51 11.20
N VAL A 74 -6.35 -0.43 10.45
CA VAL A 74 -7.72 0.07 10.22
C VAL A 74 -8.49 -0.77 9.20
N MET A 75 -7.93 -1.05 8.01
CA MET A 75 -8.68 -1.69 6.92
C MET A 75 -8.40 -3.19 6.76
N GLY A 76 -7.30 -3.68 7.31
CA GLY A 76 -6.75 -5.01 7.02
C GLY A 76 -5.90 -5.03 5.74
N PRO A 77 -5.38 -6.22 5.37
CA PRO A 77 -4.39 -6.37 4.30
C PRO A 77 -4.97 -6.26 2.87
N ALA A 78 -6.28 -6.07 2.73
CA ALA A 78 -7.01 -6.48 1.53
C ALA A 78 -6.83 -5.61 0.27
N ARG A 79 -6.00 -4.56 0.23
CA ARG A 79 -5.65 -3.83 -1.02
C ARG A 79 -4.22 -3.27 -0.95
N ILE A 80 -3.31 -3.83 -1.74
CA ILE A 80 -1.86 -3.59 -1.62
C ILE A 80 -1.29 -2.72 -2.75
N SER A 81 -1.93 -2.60 -3.93
CA SER A 81 -1.18 -2.12 -5.12
C SER A 81 -0.87 -0.61 -5.16
N GLY A 82 -1.86 0.27 -4.97
CA GLY A 82 -1.68 1.72 -5.14
C GLY A 82 -0.71 2.35 -4.12
N PRO A 83 -1.00 2.24 -2.82
CA PRO A 83 -0.19 2.84 -1.75
C PRO A 83 1.26 2.36 -1.69
N VAL A 84 1.53 1.08 -2.00
CA VAL A 84 2.86 0.49 -1.80
C VAL A 84 3.93 1.15 -2.68
N THR A 85 3.65 1.42 -3.96
CA THR A 85 4.65 2.09 -4.81
C THR A 85 5.01 3.47 -4.28
N GLN A 86 4.04 4.23 -3.79
CA GLN A 86 4.23 5.55 -3.19
C GLN A 86 5.01 5.44 -1.86
N ALA A 87 4.62 4.50 -1.00
CA ALA A 87 5.26 4.21 0.29
C ALA A 87 6.74 3.84 0.15
N LEU A 88 7.10 3.12 -0.93
CA LEU A 88 8.48 2.69 -1.20
C LEU A 88 9.35 3.78 -1.84
N SER A 89 8.79 4.59 -2.74
CA SER A 89 9.58 5.55 -3.52
C SER A 89 9.62 6.95 -2.91
N ALA A 90 8.51 7.43 -2.32
CA ALA A 90 8.40 8.81 -1.88
C ALA A 90 9.44 9.26 -0.85
N PRO A 91 9.74 8.49 0.22
CA PRO A 91 10.77 8.88 1.18
C PRO A 91 12.14 9.09 0.55
N LEU A 92 12.53 8.20 -0.38
CA LEU A 92 13.79 8.29 -1.09
C LEU A 92 13.83 9.50 -2.02
N LEU A 93 12.77 9.71 -2.81
CA LEU A 93 12.70 10.83 -3.75
C LEU A 93 12.75 12.18 -3.03
N GLY A 94 12.04 12.32 -1.91
CA GLY A 94 12.13 13.50 -1.06
C GLY A 94 13.54 13.75 -0.54
N ALA A 95 14.20 12.71 -0.03
CA ALA A 95 15.56 12.79 0.48
C ALA A 95 16.61 13.05 -0.62
N MET A 96 16.38 12.59 -1.85
CA MET A 96 17.23 12.86 -3.01
C MET A 96 17.06 14.31 -3.48
N ALA A 97 15.81 14.80 -3.54
CA ALA A 97 15.50 16.18 -3.91
C ALA A 97 16.12 17.19 -2.92
N ALA A 98 16.04 16.91 -1.61
CA ALA A 98 16.70 17.72 -0.57
C ALA A 98 18.23 17.77 -0.71
N ARG A 99 18.84 16.75 -1.33
CA ARG A 99 20.27 16.72 -1.67
C ARG A 99 20.59 17.33 -3.05
N GLY A 100 19.66 18.06 -3.64
CA GLY A 100 19.84 18.72 -4.94
C GLY A 100 19.91 17.75 -6.13
N ARG A 101 19.44 16.50 -6.00
CA ARG A 101 19.46 15.56 -7.12
C ARG A 101 18.48 15.99 -8.22
N GLY A 102 18.96 15.99 -9.46
CA GLY A 102 18.19 16.38 -10.63
C GLY A 102 17.06 15.41 -11.00
N THR A 103 16.23 15.84 -11.95
CA THR A 103 15.00 15.11 -12.35
C THR A 103 15.28 13.72 -12.89
N ALA A 104 16.34 13.57 -13.68
CA ALA A 104 16.74 12.27 -14.22
C ALA A 104 17.04 11.25 -13.11
N ALA A 105 17.71 11.66 -12.04
CA ALA A 105 18.00 10.79 -10.91
C ALA A 105 16.73 10.39 -10.14
N LEU A 106 15.80 11.33 -9.96
CA LEU A 106 14.50 11.05 -9.34
C LEU A 106 13.66 10.09 -10.20
N LEU A 107 13.62 10.31 -11.52
CA LEU A 107 12.94 9.43 -12.47
C LEU A 107 13.54 8.03 -12.47
N ALA A 108 14.88 7.91 -12.52
CA ALA A 108 15.56 6.63 -12.50
C ALA A 108 15.27 5.84 -11.21
N ALA A 109 15.34 6.49 -10.03
CA ALA A 109 15.02 5.85 -8.76
C ALA A 109 13.55 5.43 -8.67
N CYS A 110 12.62 6.31 -9.05
CA CYS A 110 11.19 6.02 -9.08
C CYS A 110 10.87 4.85 -10.02
N PHE A 111 11.44 4.88 -11.23
CA PHE A 111 11.27 3.87 -12.25
C PHE A 111 11.82 2.52 -11.78
N ALA A 112 13.03 2.47 -11.22
CA ALA A 112 13.63 1.24 -10.73
C ALA A 112 12.79 0.59 -9.62
N ILE A 113 12.31 1.38 -8.65
CA ILE A 113 11.45 0.89 -7.56
C ILE A 113 10.12 0.36 -8.12
N ARG A 114 9.49 1.11 -9.04
CA ARG A 114 8.22 0.69 -9.64
C ARG A 114 8.38 -0.57 -10.50
N LEU A 115 9.43 -0.66 -11.31
CA LEU A 115 9.71 -1.83 -12.14
C LEU A 115 10.00 -3.05 -11.28
N ALA A 116 10.78 -2.91 -10.20
CA ALA A 116 11.02 -4.00 -9.26
C ALA A 116 9.70 -4.47 -8.61
N HIS A 117 8.83 -3.55 -8.22
CA HIS A 117 7.52 -3.91 -7.67
C HIS A 117 6.62 -4.61 -8.70
N TYR A 118 6.59 -4.14 -9.96
CA TYR A 118 5.86 -4.80 -11.04
C TYR A 118 6.41 -6.19 -11.33
N ALA A 119 7.74 -6.36 -11.35
CA ALA A 119 8.36 -7.67 -11.52
C ALA A 119 7.93 -8.64 -10.40
N VAL A 120 7.92 -8.20 -9.15
CA VAL A 120 7.44 -9.01 -8.01
C VAL A 120 5.95 -9.36 -8.17
N LEU A 121 5.10 -8.40 -8.54
CA LEU A 121 3.67 -8.65 -8.73
C LEU A 121 3.40 -9.58 -9.91
N THR A 122 4.11 -9.42 -11.03
CA THR A 122 4.02 -10.31 -12.19
C THR A 122 4.51 -11.71 -11.84
N ALA A 123 5.65 -11.84 -11.14
CA ALA A 123 6.15 -13.13 -10.69
C ALA A 123 5.15 -13.82 -9.75
N PHE A 124 4.59 -13.08 -8.79
CA PHE A 124 3.54 -13.59 -7.91
C PHE A 124 2.30 -14.02 -8.70
N PHE A 125 1.84 -13.20 -9.65
CA PHE A 125 0.68 -13.53 -10.47
C PHE A 125 0.91 -14.80 -11.29
N ILE A 126 2.04 -14.90 -12.00
CA ILE A 126 2.37 -16.07 -12.82
C ILE A 126 2.51 -17.32 -11.94
N ALA A 127 3.32 -17.25 -10.87
CA ALA A 127 3.62 -18.44 -10.06
C ALA A 127 2.46 -18.88 -9.17
N VAL A 128 1.73 -17.93 -8.56
CA VAL A 128 0.74 -18.22 -7.51
C VAL A 128 -0.69 -18.23 -8.03
N ILE A 129 -1.04 -17.28 -8.91
CA ILE A 129 -2.42 -17.10 -9.38
C ILE A 129 -2.67 -17.93 -10.64
N VAL A 130 -1.83 -17.76 -11.66
CA VAL A 130 -1.97 -18.47 -12.93
C VAL A 130 -1.48 -19.91 -12.80
N GLY A 131 -0.37 -20.15 -12.09
CA GLY A 131 0.14 -21.48 -11.78
C GLY A 131 1.31 -21.95 -12.63
N GLY A 132 2.07 -21.02 -13.22
CA GLY A 132 3.25 -21.31 -14.02
C GLY A 132 3.35 -20.44 -15.28
N ILE A 133 4.52 -20.44 -15.90
CA ILE A 133 4.77 -19.70 -17.14
C ILE A 133 4.00 -20.30 -18.32
N ASP A 134 3.89 -21.62 -18.39
CA ASP A 134 3.18 -22.32 -19.47
C ASP A 134 1.69 -21.95 -19.46
N ALA A 135 1.05 -22.09 -18.29
CA ALA A 135 -0.35 -21.68 -18.09
C ALA A 135 -0.59 -20.18 -18.40
N TYR A 136 0.42 -19.32 -18.19
CA TYR A 136 0.35 -17.90 -18.53
C TYR A 136 0.40 -17.67 -20.05
N VAL A 137 1.31 -18.36 -20.75
CA VAL A 137 1.42 -18.32 -22.21
C VAL A 137 0.15 -18.86 -22.86
N ASP A 138 -0.34 -20.03 -22.41
CA ASP A 138 -1.56 -20.63 -22.95
C ASP A 138 -2.78 -19.71 -22.74
N SER A 139 -2.87 -19.07 -21.57
CA SER A 139 -3.94 -18.10 -21.30
C SER A 139 -3.85 -16.87 -22.22
N TYR A 140 -2.64 -16.40 -22.50
CA TYR A 140 -2.43 -15.31 -23.44
C TYR A 140 -2.84 -15.71 -24.86
N ASP A 141 -2.43 -16.89 -25.34
CA ASP A 141 -2.76 -17.35 -26.69
C ASP A 141 -4.27 -17.54 -26.88
N ARG A 142 -4.99 -18.02 -25.86
CA ARG A 142 -6.46 -18.06 -25.88
C ARG A 142 -7.09 -16.68 -25.99
N VAL A 143 -6.55 -15.67 -25.31
CA VAL A 143 -7.02 -14.29 -25.47
C VAL A 143 -6.73 -13.77 -26.88
N VAL A 144 -5.57 -14.08 -27.44
CA VAL A 144 -5.22 -13.73 -28.83
C VAL A 144 -6.20 -14.35 -29.83
N GLU A 145 -6.50 -15.64 -29.68
CA GLU A 145 -7.51 -16.36 -30.49
C GLU A 145 -8.87 -15.66 -30.41
N LEU A 146 -9.32 -15.30 -29.20
CA LEU A 146 -10.59 -14.59 -28.97
C LEU A 146 -10.62 -13.19 -29.61
N THR A 147 -9.47 -12.54 -29.74
CA THR A 147 -9.36 -11.23 -30.42
C THR A 147 -9.22 -11.35 -31.94
N GLY A 148 -9.35 -12.55 -32.51
CA GLY A 148 -9.21 -12.77 -33.95
C GLY A 148 -7.76 -12.72 -34.44
N GLY A 149 -6.77 -12.94 -33.57
CA GLY A 149 -5.36 -12.99 -33.97
C GLY A 149 -4.71 -11.63 -34.22
N LEU A 150 -5.24 -10.54 -33.64
CA LEU A 150 -4.69 -9.18 -33.80
C LEU A 150 -3.29 -9.01 -33.19
N LEU A 151 -2.89 -9.89 -32.27
CA LEU A 151 -1.60 -9.87 -31.58
C LEU A 151 -0.78 -11.13 -31.93
N PRO A 152 0.56 -11.07 -31.87
CA PRO A 152 1.39 -12.26 -32.08
C PRO A 152 1.14 -13.29 -30.97
N SER A 153 1.15 -14.58 -31.30
CA SER A 153 1.00 -15.68 -30.35
C SER A 153 2.35 -16.25 -29.88
N GLY A 154 2.32 -17.08 -28.84
CA GLY A 154 3.44 -17.82 -28.30
C GLY A 154 4.16 -17.14 -27.13
N ALA A 155 5.06 -17.90 -26.50
CA ALA A 155 5.73 -17.51 -25.27
C ALA A 155 6.49 -16.18 -25.37
N THR A 156 7.21 -15.96 -26.48
CA THR A 156 7.94 -14.71 -26.72
C THR A 156 6.99 -13.52 -26.74
N ALA A 157 5.84 -13.63 -27.41
CA ALA A 157 4.86 -12.54 -27.50
C ALA A 157 4.24 -12.23 -26.13
N ALA A 158 3.80 -13.26 -25.40
CA ALA A 158 3.22 -13.13 -24.06
C ALA A 158 4.18 -12.39 -23.11
N LEU A 159 5.45 -12.80 -23.09
CA LEU A 159 6.46 -12.23 -22.21
C LEU A 159 6.89 -10.82 -22.63
N VAL A 160 7.10 -10.59 -23.94
CA VAL A 160 7.50 -9.27 -24.45
C VAL A 160 6.39 -8.25 -24.25
N LEU A 161 5.14 -8.58 -24.55
CA LEU A 161 4.02 -7.65 -24.36
C LEU A 161 3.73 -7.39 -22.88
N GLY A 162 3.86 -8.41 -22.03
CA GLY A 162 3.78 -8.24 -20.57
C GLY A 162 4.89 -7.31 -20.05
N LEU A 163 6.11 -7.51 -20.51
CA LEU A 163 7.25 -6.65 -20.17
C LEU A 163 7.03 -5.21 -20.67
N LEU A 164 6.65 -5.03 -21.94
CA LEU A 164 6.40 -3.71 -22.52
C LEU A 164 5.26 -2.98 -21.80
N SER A 165 4.21 -3.70 -21.42
CA SER A 165 3.10 -3.14 -20.63
C SER A 165 3.56 -2.66 -19.25
N ASN A 166 4.38 -3.47 -18.56
CA ASN A 166 4.98 -3.09 -17.28
C ASN A 166 5.95 -1.90 -17.43
N LEU A 167 6.77 -1.87 -18.49
CA LEU A 167 7.68 -0.76 -18.78
C LEU A 167 6.92 0.53 -19.08
N ALA A 168 5.92 0.48 -19.95
CA ALA A 168 5.09 1.63 -20.30
C ALA A 168 4.38 2.20 -19.06
N GLY A 169 3.74 1.35 -18.26
CA GLY A 169 3.14 1.76 -16.99
C GLY A 169 4.17 2.35 -16.04
N ALA A 170 5.35 1.72 -15.91
CA ALA A 170 6.41 2.19 -15.03
C ALA A 170 6.92 3.58 -15.45
N VAL A 171 7.09 3.85 -16.74
CA VAL A 171 7.49 5.16 -17.26
C VAL A 171 6.41 6.20 -16.96
N VAL A 172 5.17 5.96 -17.38
CA VAL A 172 4.07 6.93 -17.27
C VAL A 172 3.83 7.32 -15.80
N PHE A 173 3.63 6.33 -14.93
CA PHE A 173 3.36 6.64 -13.53
C PHE A 173 4.55 7.27 -12.82
N SER A 174 5.79 6.97 -13.24
CA SER A 174 6.99 7.56 -12.61
C SER A 174 7.17 9.01 -13.03
N ALA A 175 6.91 9.31 -14.30
CA ALA A 175 6.91 10.67 -14.81
C ALA A 175 5.89 11.55 -14.07
N VAL A 176 4.64 11.07 -13.94
CA VAL A 176 3.59 11.80 -13.20
C VAL A 176 3.97 11.98 -11.74
N GLN A 177 4.43 10.91 -11.07
CA GLN A 177 4.76 10.96 -9.65
C GLN A 177 5.93 11.92 -9.35
N VAL A 178 7.02 11.86 -10.13
CA VAL A 178 8.16 12.76 -9.96
C VAL A 178 7.76 14.21 -10.27
N ALA A 179 6.94 14.44 -11.29
CA ALA A 179 6.46 15.79 -11.60
C ALA A 179 5.67 16.39 -10.43
N VAL A 180 4.76 15.63 -9.84
CA VAL A 180 3.97 16.08 -8.67
C VAL A 180 4.85 16.30 -7.46
N TYR A 181 5.77 15.39 -7.15
CA TYR A 181 6.64 15.55 -5.98
C TYR A 181 7.58 16.73 -6.10
N ARG A 182 8.18 16.95 -7.29
CA ARG A 182 9.04 18.11 -7.51
C ARG A 182 8.29 19.41 -7.29
N ARG A 183 7.06 19.51 -7.81
CA ARG A 183 6.20 20.67 -7.56
C ARG A 183 5.93 20.83 -6.05
N ALA A 184 5.49 19.76 -5.40
CA ALA A 184 5.15 19.78 -3.99
C ALA A 184 6.31 20.13 -3.04
N LEU A 185 7.54 19.79 -3.45
CA LEU A 185 8.78 20.07 -2.71
C LEU A 185 9.34 21.45 -3.01
N ALA A 186 9.13 21.99 -4.22
CA ALA A 186 9.49 23.37 -4.56
C ALA A 186 8.58 24.39 -3.85
N ASP A 187 7.31 24.05 -3.68
CA ASP A 187 6.31 24.90 -3.00
C ASP A 187 6.44 24.83 -1.47
N ALA A 188 7.25 23.92 -0.92
CA ALA A 188 7.43 23.77 0.52
C ALA A 188 8.41 24.82 1.05
N ALA A 189 8.04 25.52 2.12
CA ALA A 189 8.92 26.48 2.79
C ALA A 189 10.26 25.83 3.17
N PRO A 190 11.40 26.55 3.04
CA PRO A 190 12.69 26.06 3.49
C PRO A 190 12.61 25.71 4.97
N VAL A 191 13.09 24.53 5.35
CA VAL A 191 13.26 24.18 6.76
C VAL A 191 14.62 24.69 7.18
N ASP A 192 14.65 25.62 8.14
CA ASP A 192 15.89 26.11 8.73
C ASP A 192 16.74 24.94 9.21
N GLY A 193 18.04 24.98 8.91
CA GLY A 193 18.96 23.85 8.72
C GLY A 193 19.19 22.83 9.86
N ALA A 194 18.37 22.80 10.91
CA ALA A 194 18.30 21.68 11.82
C ALA A 194 17.34 20.62 11.25
N ALA A 195 17.88 19.52 10.70
CA ALA A 195 17.08 18.37 10.33
C ALA A 195 16.17 17.96 11.50
N GLU A 196 14.86 18.10 11.32
CA GLU A 196 13.85 17.70 12.29
C GLU A 196 14.09 16.22 12.62
N ARG A 197 14.25 15.87 13.90
CA ARG A 197 14.47 14.47 14.31
C ARG A 197 13.19 13.93 14.88
N ILE A 198 12.73 12.80 14.36
CA ILE A 198 11.69 11.99 15.02
C ILE A 198 12.29 11.48 16.33
N PRO A 199 11.72 11.82 17.51
CA PRO A 199 12.22 11.36 18.80
C PRO A 199 12.25 9.84 18.85
N SER A 200 13.41 9.21 19.06
CA SER A 200 13.58 7.76 18.94
C SER A 200 13.32 6.99 20.25
N VAL A 201 12.25 7.31 20.97
CA VAL A 201 11.91 6.58 22.21
C VAL A 201 11.07 5.36 21.84
N VAL A 202 11.67 4.17 21.97
CA VAL A 202 10.99 2.90 21.70
C VAL A 202 10.48 2.32 23.01
N ALA A 203 9.17 2.37 23.24
CA ALA A 203 8.55 1.67 24.36
C ALA A 203 8.70 0.15 24.19
N ALA A 204 8.99 -0.57 25.29
CA ALA A 204 9.07 -2.02 25.26
C ALA A 204 7.70 -2.64 24.92
N PRO A 205 7.66 -3.71 24.09
CA PRO A 205 6.39 -4.33 23.72
C PRO A 205 5.71 -4.98 24.93
N ALA A 206 4.38 -4.88 24.99
CA ALA A 206 3.58 -5.54 26.01
C ALA A 206 3.67 -7.07 25.88
N ARG A 207 3.82 -7.79 27.00
CA ARG A 207 3.94 -9.27 27.06
C ARG A 207 2.73 -10.02 26.48
N SER A 208 1.61 -9.35 26.25
CA SER A 208 0.31 -9.92 25.86
C SER A 208 0.17 -10.33 24.37
N ALA A 209 1.20 -10.15 23.53
CA ALA A 209 1.12 -10.45 22.09
C ALA A 209 1.41 -11.91 21.68
N ARG A 210 1.87 -12.79 22.59
CA ARG A 210 2.36 -14.14 22.24
C ARG A 210 1.34 -15.00 21.47
N ARG A 211 0.07 -14.97 21.88
CA ARG A 211 -1.00 -15.76 21.22
C ARG A 211 -1.24 -15.30 19.77
N LEU A 212 -1.20 -13.99 19.53
CA LEU A 212 -1.38 -13.43 18.18
C LEU A 212 -0.17 -13.73 17.29
N VAL A 213 1.05 -13.70 17.85
CA VAL A 213 2.27 -14.08 17.11
C VAL A 213 2.20 -15.56 16.70
N ALA A 214 1.78 -16.44 17.61
CA ALA A 214 1.59 -17.86 17.29
C ALA A 214 0.55 -18.05 16.17
N LEU A 215 -0.58 -17.34 16.23
CA LEU A 215 -1.61 -17.37 15.18
C LEU A 215 -1.04 -16.93 13.81
N VAL A 216 -0.25 -15.86 13.76
CA VAL A 216 0.41 -15.41 12.53
C VAL A 216 1.32 -16.52 11.97
N TRP A 217 2.14 -17.16 12.81
CA TRP A 217 3.02 -18.25 12.37
C TRP A 217 2.25 -19.47 11.87
N VAL A 218 1.13 -19.83 12.51
CA VAL A 218 0.25 -20.90 12.03
C VAL A 218 -0.29 -20.57 10.63
N VAL A 219 -0.72 -19.33 10.39
CA VAL A 219 -1.21 -18.91 9.08
C VAL A 219 -0.09 -18.91 8.04
N VAL A 220 1.11 -18.43 8.38
CA VAL A 220 2.28 -18.49 7.48
C VAL A 220 2.64 -19.93 7.14
N ALA A 221 2.64 -20.84 8.11
CA ALA A 221 2.88 -22.26 7.87
C ALA A 221 1.80 -22.87 6.94
N ALA A 222 0.52 -22.54 7.16
CA ALA A 222 -0.56 -22.95 6.27
C ALA A 222 -0.36 -22.43 4.84
N TRP A 223 0.13 -21.19 4.67
CA TRP A 223 0.45 -20.65 3.35
C TRP A 223 1.56 -21.43 2.67
N CYS A 224 2.66 -21.71 3.38
CA CYS A 224 3.76 -22.52 2.84
C CYS A 224 3.26 -23.90 2.37
N VAL A 225 2.43 -24.57 3.18
CA VAL A 225 1.88 -25.89 2.83
C VAL A 225 0.92 -25.80 1.62
N MET A 226 0.03 -24.81 1.56
CA MET A 226 -0.88 -24.62 0.41
C MET A 226 -0.14 -24.27 -0.88
N LEU A 227 0.96 -23.53 -0.79
CA LEU A 227 1.77 -23.14 -1.94
C LEU A 227 2.61 -24.32 -2.45
N ALA A 228 3.15 -25.14 -1.54
CA ALA A 228 3.92 -26.33 -1.89
C ALA A 228 3.04 -27.47 -2.40
N THR A 229 1.88 -27.69 -1.77
CA THR A 229 1.00 -28.84 -2.04
C THR A 229 -0.46 -28.38 -2.18
N PRO A 230 -0.88 -27.96 -3.39
CA PRO A 230 -2.25 -27.51 -3.65
C PRO A 230 -3.20 -28.72 -3.80
N ALA A 231 -3.29 -29.57 -2.77
CA ALA A 231 -4.18 -30.73 -2.76
C ALA A 231 -5.49 -30.40 -2.04
N TRP A 232 -6.61 -30.97 -2.52
CA TRP A 232 -7.93 -30.75 -1.92
C TRP A 232 -7.99 -31.00 -0.40
N PRO A 233 -7.35 -32.05 0.17
CA PRO A 233 -7.34 -32.24 1.62
C PRO A 233 -6.67 -31.08 2.39
N VAL A 234 -5.57 -30.53 1.87
CA VAL A 234 -4.88 -29.38 2.47
C VAL A 234 -5.81 -28.15 2.45
N LEU A 235 -6.44 -27.88 1.30
CA LEU A 235 -7.37 -26.76 1.16
C LEU A 235 -8.58 -26.92 2.10
N ALA A 236 -9.10 -28.13 2.26
CA ALA A 236 -10.21 -28.42 3.17
C ALA A 236 -9.84 -28.17 4.63
N VAL A 237 -8.65 -28.62 5.08
CA VAL A 237 -8.16 -28.36 6.44
C VAL A 237 -7.99 -26.86 6.70
N VAL A 238 -7.39 -26.12 5.77
CA VAL A 238 -7.25 -24.66 5.91
C VAL A 238 -8.60 -23.97 5.88
N THR A 239 -9.54 -24.43 5.06
CA THR A 239 -10.93 -23.94 5.03
C THR A 239 -11.60 -24.12 6.39
N ALA A 240 -11.49 -25.30 7.01
CA ALA A 240 -12.02 -25.55 8.34
C ALA A 240 -11.39 -24.63 9.40
N GLY A 241 -10.08 -24.40 9.33
CA GLY A 241 -9.38 -23.44 10.18
C GLY A 241 -9.86 -21.99 9.99
N VAL A 242 -10.07 -21.56 8.74
CA VAL A 242 -10.64 -20.25 8.41
C VAL A 242 -12.07 -20.13 8.93
N ALA A 243 -12.90 -21.16 8.79
CA ALA A 243 -14.27 -21.18 9.31
C ALA A 243 -14.31 -21.07 10.84
N ALA A 244 -13.46 -21.83 11.55
CA ALA A 244 -13.32 -21.74 12.99
C ALA A 244 -12.85 -20.34 13.44
N GLY A 245 -11.85 -19.78 12.75
CA GLY A 245 -11.37 -18.42 13.01
C GLY A 245 -12.42 -17.35 12.72
N THR A 246 -13.26 -17.55 11.70
CA THR A 246 -14.40 -16.68 11.38
C THR A 246 -15.44 -16.68 12.49
N ALA A 247 -15.75 -17.86 13.05
CA ALA A 247 -16.65 -17.98 14.19
C ALA A 247 -16.10 -17.28 15.45
N ALA A 248 -14.77 -17.28 15.63
CA ALA A 248 -14.10 -16.60 16.72
C ALA A 248 -14.02 -15.07 16.56
N ALA A 249 -14.13 -14.54 15.35
CA ALA A 249 -14.08 -13.11 15.08
C ALA A 249 -15.32 -12.38 15.62
N ARG A 250 -15.12 -11.24 16.31
CA ARG A 250 -16.19 -10.46 16.96
C ARG A 250 -16.23 -9.02 16.45
N GLY A 251 -17.42 -8.41 16.51
CA GLY A 251 -17.63 -6.97 16.24
C GLY A 251 -17.07 -6.51 14.90
N GLU A 252 -16.22 -5.48 14.94
CA GLU A 252 -15.54 -4.86 13.80
C GLU A 252 -14.67 -5.84 12.99
N GLY A 253 -14.19 -6.93 13.61
CA GLY A 253 -13.41 -7.96 12.95
C GLY A 253 -14.17 -8.60 11.78
N ARG A 254 -15.49 -8.78 11.90
CA ARG A 254 -16.32 -9.34 10.81
C ARG A 254 -16.39 -8.41 9.60
N ARG A 255 -16.31 -7.09 9.79
CA ARG A 255 -16.31 -6.11 8.69
C ARG A 255 -15.04 -6.23 7.85
N SER A 256 -13.88 -6.36 8.50
CA SER A 256 -12.60 -6.57 7.81
C SER A 256 -12.62 -7.89 7.03
N MET A 257 -13.22 -8.94 7.59
CA MET A 257 -13.38 -10.22 6.88
C MET A 257 -14.26 -10.13 5.63
N ARG A 258 -15.33 -9.34 5.64
CA ARG A 258 -16.16 -9.11 4.43
C ARG A 258 -15.37 -8.41 3.32
N LEU A 259 -14.55 -7.42 3.67
CA LEU A 259 -13.68 -6.74 2.70
C LEU A 259 -12.60 -7.68 2.15
N GLY A 260 -12.00 -8.50 3.03
CA GLY A 260 -11.06 -9.56 2.63
C GLY A 260 -11.71 -10.59 1.70
N ALA A 261 -12.95 -11.02 1.99
CA ALA A 261 -13.69 -11.93 1.13
C ALA A 261 -13.90 -11.35 -0.28
N GLY A 262 -14.22 -10.05 -0.40
CA GLY A 262 -14.34 -9.38 -1.69
C GLY A 262 -13.05 -9.45 -2.52
N LEU A 263 -11.89 -9.17 -1.92
CA LEU A 263 -10.60 -9.34 -2.60
C LEU A 263 -10.35 -10.81 -2.95
N GLY A 264 -10.60 -11.72 -2.01
CA GLY A 264 -10.37 -13.15 -2.19
C GLY A 264 -11.20 -13.72 -3.34
N VAL A 265 -12.46 -13.29 -3.49
CA VAL A 265 -13.32 -13.63 -4.62
C VAL A 265 -12.76 -13.07 -5.92
N ALA A 266 -12.32 -11.80 -5.95
CA ALA A 266 -11.73 -11.21 -7.15
C ALA A 266 -10.47 -11.97 -7.61
N LEU A 267 -9.59 -12.36 -6.68
CA LEU A 267 -8.41 -13.18 -6.99
C LEU A 267 -8.78 -14.60 -7.41
N ALA A 268 -9.77 -15.21 -6.78
CA ALA A 268 -10.27 -16.52 -7.15
C ALA A 268 -10.84 -16.53 -8.58
N LEU A 269 -11.64 -15.52 -8.94
CA LEU A 269 -12.14 -15.33 -10.31
C LEU A 269 -10.98 -15.15 -11.31
N GLY A 270 -9.95 -14.38 -10.95
CA GLY A 270 -8.74 -14.23 -11.77
C GLY A 270 -8.00 -15.56 -11.97
N ALA A 271 -7.91 -16.39 -10.93
CA ALA A 271 -7.29 -17.72 -11.00
C ALA A 271 -8.14 -18.75 -11.77
N LEU A 272 -9.46 -18.58 -11.82
CA LEU A 272 -10.36 -19.40 -12.64
C LEU A 272 -10.29 -19.05 -14.13
N GLY A 273 -9.92 -17.80 -14.46
CA GLY A 273 -9.85 -17.30 -15.84
C GLY A 273 -9.18 -18.28 -16.82
N PRO A 274 -7.93 -18.73 -16.55
CA PRO A 274 -7.26 -19.73 -17.39
C PRO A 274 -8.07 -21.01 -17.63
N GLY A 275 -8.77 -21.53 -16.60
CA GLY A 275 -9.61 -22.72 -16.73
C GLY A 275 -10.86 -22.47 -17.57
N VAL A 276 -11.50 -21.30 -17.41
CA VAL A 276 -12.67 -20.89 -18.22
C VAL A 276 -12.31 -20.70 -19.69
N LEU A 277 -11.09 -20.20 -19.96
CA LEU A 277 -10.56 -20.04 -21.31
C LEU A 277 -10.10 -21.37 -21.94
N GLY A 278 -10.11 -22.49 -21.20
CA GLY A 278 -9.59 -23.77 -21.66
C GLY A 278 -8.07 -23.80 -21.85
N ALA A 279 -7.34 -22.91 -21.16
CA ALA A 279 -5.88 -22.87 -21.16
C ALA A 279 -5.27 -23.89 -20.18
N VAL A 280 -6.00 -24.26 -19.13
CA VAL A 280 -5.57 -25.27 -18.14
C VAL A 280 -6.74 -26.16 -17.72
N PRO A 281 -6.50 -27.37 -17.17
CA PRO A 281 -7.56 -28.19 -16.60
C PRO A 281 -8.36 -27.43 -15.53
N PHE A 282 -9.68 -27.51 -15.59
CA PHE A 282 -10.56 -26.75 -14.68
C PHE A 282 -10.32 -27.09 -13.20
N ASP A 283 -10.03 -28.36 -12.88
CA ASP A 283 -9.72 -28.77 -11.49
C ASP A 283 -8.46 -28.07 -10.94
N ASP A 284 -7.42 -27.88 -11.76
CA ASP A 284 -6.22 -27.13 -11.36
C ASP A 284 -6.54 -25.65 -11.14
N ALA A 285 -7.31 -25.05 -12.05
CA ALA A 285 -7.78 -23.66 -11.90
C ALA A 285 -8.64 -23.49 -10.64
N ALA A 286 -9.54 -24.43 -10.35
CA ALA A 286 -10.39 -24.43 -9.16
C ALA A 286 -9.56 -24.54 -7.88
N ARG A 287 -8.56 -25.43 -7.83
CA ARG A 287 -7.63 -25.53 -6.70
C ARG A 287 -6.85 -24.23 -6.48
N ARG A 288 -6.39 -23.58 -7.55
CA ARG A 288 -5.71 -22.27 -7.49
C ARG A 288 -6.64 -21.16 -7.00
N ALA A 289 -7.89 -21.15 -7.46
CA ALA A 289 -8.89 -20.19 -7.04
C ALA A 289 -9.23 -20.30 -5.56
N VAL A 290 -9.46 -21.53 -5.08
CA VAL A 290 -9.68 -21.79 -3.65
C VAL A 290 -8.44 -21.41 -2.84
N ARG A 291 -7.24 -21.75 -3.31
CA ARG A 291 -5.99 -21.34 -2.65
C ARG A 291 -5.87 -19.82 -2.54
N ALA A 292 -6.10 -19.08 -3.64
CA ALA A 292 -6.03 -17.63 -3.65
C ALA A 292 -7.05 -17.00 -2.67
N LEU A 293 -8.27 -17.55 -2.64
CA LEU A 293 -9.30 -17.17 -1.67
C LEU A 293 -8.82 -17.42 -0.23
N LEU A 294 -8.26 -18.60 0.05
CA LEU A 294 -7.81 -18.98 1.39
C LEU A 294 -6.60 -18.19 1.88
N LEU A 295 -5.67 -17.80 1.00
CA LEU A 295 -4.56 -16.89 1.35
C LEU A 295 -5.09 -15.56 1.89
N VAL A 296 -6.09 -14.97 1.21
CA VAL A 296 -6.70 -13.72 1.66
C VAL A 296 -7.58 -13.93 2.89
N ALA A 297 -8.41 -14.97 2.91
CA ALA A 297 -9.35 -15.23 3.99
C ALA A 297 -8.63 -15.52 5.31
N SER A 298 -7.54 -16.31 5.29
CA SER A 298 -6.73 -16.57 6.49
C SER A 298 -6.03 -15.31 6.99
N ALA A 299 -5.52 -14.43 6.11
CA ALA A 299 -5.01 -13.12 6.52
C ALA A 299 -6.11 -12.27 7.20
N ALA A 300 -7.31 -12.28 6.62
CA ALA A 300 -8.45 -11.55 7.15
C ALA A 300 -8.96 -12.12 8.50
N VAL A 301 -8.81 -13.43 8.73
CA VAL A 301 -9.10 -14.07 10.03
C VAL A 301 -8.13 -13.57 11.10
N VAL A 302 -6.82 -13.51 10.82
CA VAL A 302 -5.84 -12.97 11.79
C VAL A 302 -6.21 -11.54 12.16
N GLN A 303 -6.52 -10.70 11.16
CA GLN A 303 -6.98 -9.33 11.37
C GLN A 303 -8.28 -9.29 12.19
N GLY A 304 -9.25 -10.14 11.85
CA GLY A 304 -10.56 -10.21 12.49
C GLY A 304 -10.50 -10.64 13.96
N ILE A 305 -9.54 -11.51 14.30
CA ILE A 305 -9.27 -11.95 15.69
C ILE A 305 -8.45 -10.90 16.44
N ALA A 306 -7.42 -10.33 15.81
CA ALA A 306 -6.52 -9.38 16.45
C ALA A 306 -7.20 -8.03 16.72
N GLY A 307 -8.06 -7.58 15.81
CA GLY A 307 -8.56 -6.21 15.75
C GLY A 307 -7.46 -5.17 15.48
N PRO A 308 -7.82 -3.89 15.30
CA PRO A 308 -6.84 -2.82 15.04
C PRO A 308 -5.74 -2.74 16.11
N ASP A 309 -6.09 -2.86 17.39
CA ASP A 309 -5.12 -2.81 18.48
C ASP A 309 -4.20 -4.03 18.54
N GLY A 310 -4.72 -5.21 18.22
CA GLY A 310 -3.89 -6.41 18.13
C GLY A 310 -2.86 -6.31 17.02
N VAL A 311 -3.25 -5.76 15.87
CA VAL A 311 -2.36 -5.51 14.73
C VAL A 311 -1.30 -4.48 15.06
N ARG A 312 -1.68 -3.38 15.73
CA ARG A 312 -0.73 -2.38 16.23
C ARG A 312 0.26 -2.98 17.22
N ARG A 313 -0.18 -3.89 18.11
CA ARG A 313 0.70 -4.61 19.04
C ARG A 313 1.65 -5.57 18.32
N LEU A 314 1.15 -6.33 17.34
CA LEU A 314 1.97 -7.20 16.50
C LEU A 314 3.04 -6.40 15.76
N ALA A 315 2.66 -5.28 15.15
CA ALA A 315 3.57 -4.40 14.45
C ALA A 315 4.60 -3.76 15.38
N ALA A 316 4.20 -3.30 16.58
CA ALA A 316 5.14 -2.80 17.58
C ALA A 316 6.16 -3.87 17.99
N GLY A 317 5.72 -5.12 18.16
CA GLY A 317 6.60 -6.26 18.43
C GLY A 317 7.56 -6.54 17.27
N ALA A 318 7.07 -6.52 16.03
CA ALA A 318 7.88 -6.72 14.84
C ALA A 318 8.91 -5.59 14.65
N LEU A 319 8.52 -4.32 14.80
CA LEU A 319 9.42 -3.18 14.76
C LEU A 319 10.47 -3.23 15.87
N HIS A 320 10.11 -3.71 17.06
CA HIS A 320 11.07 -3.91 18.14
C HIS A 320 12.07 -5.03 17.85
N ALA A 321 11.62 -6.15 17.28
CA ALA A 321 12.50 -7.23 16.82
C ALA A 321 13.44 -6.75 15.70
N LEU A 322 12.92 -5.91 14.80
CA LEU A 322 13.65 -5.29 13.70
C LEU A 322 14.32 -3.96 14.08
N ARG A 323 14.54 -3.65 15.36
CA ARG A 323 15.10 -2.35 15.82
C ARG A 323 16.49 -2.00 15.29
N ARG A 324 17.17 -2.97 14.67
CA ARG A 324 18.45 -2.80 13.96
C ARG A 324 18.27 -2.39 12.49
N ALA A 325 17.10 -2.65 11.90
CA ALA A 325 16.78 -2.24 10.55
C ALA A 325 16.62 -0.70 10.46
N PRO A 326 17.01 -0.08 9.34
CA PRO A 326 16.78 1.34 9.11
C PRO A 326 15.28 1.69 9.18
N GLY A 327 14.94 2.80 9.85
CA GLY A 327 13.56 3.31 9.92
C GLY A 327 12.66 2.63 10.96
N ALA A 328 13.04 1.47 11.51
CA ALA A 328 12.18 0.72 12.44
C ALA A 328 11.95 1.46 13.77
N ARG A 329 12.95 2.21 14.26
CA ARG A 329 12.84 2.98 15.51
C ARG A 329 11.97 4.21 15.32
N GLU A 330 12.15 4.88 14.18
CA GLU A 330 11.38 6.04 13.75
C GLU A 330 9.90 5.67 13.54
N ALA A 331 9.64 4.52 12.93
CA ALA A 331 8.29 3.97 12.80
C ALA A 331 7.64 3.69 14.17
N ALA A 332 8.39 3.06 15.08
CA ALA A 332 7.90 2.76 16.42
C ALA A 332 7.57 4.01 17.24
N ALA A 333 8.31 5.10 17.01
CA ALA A 333 8.07 6.40 17.65
C ALA A 333 6.86 7.14 17.08
N LEU A 334 6.63 7.10 15.76
CA LEU A 334 5.51 7.78 15.11
C LEU A 334 4.18 7.04 15.26
N ALA A 335 4.21 5.69 15.25
CA ALA A 335 3.01 4.88 15.21
C ALA A 335 1.98 5.18 16.31
N PRO A 336 2.34 5.48 17.58
CA PRO A 336 1.37 5.86 18.61
C PRO A 336 0.56 7.11 18.28
N GLY A 337 1.18 8.14 17.69
CA GLY A 337 0.55 9.41 17.36
C GLY A 337 -0.50 9.30 16.24
N LEU A 338 -0.40 8.28 15.39
CA LEU A 338 -1.34 8.02 14.29
C LEU A 338 -2.63 7.31 14.74
N ARG A 339 -2.66 6.77 15.97
CA ARG A 339 -3.76 5.90 16.45
C ARG A 339 -5.02 6.65 16.86
N ALA A 340 -4.91 7.95 17.08
CA ALA A 340 -5.88 8.69 17.90
C ALA A 340 -7.06 9.29 17.12
N ASP A 341 -7.07 9.22 15.78
CA ASP A 341 -7.92 10.14 15.03
C ASP A 341 -9.21 9.51 14.47
N ARG A 342 -10.36 10.00 14.94
CA ARG A 342 -11.70 9.67 14.41
C ARG A 342 -11.93 10.25 13.00
N ARG A 343 -11.08 11.17 12.57
CA ARG A 343 -11.15 11.90 11.30
C ARG A 343 -10.56 11.15 10.12
N VAL A 344 -9.82 10.06 10.35
CA VAL A 344 -9.17 9.30 9.26
C VAL A 344 -10.17 8.85 8.19
N ILE A 345 -11.35 8.31 8.59
CA ILE A 345 -12.38 7.90 7.62
C ILE A 345 -13.04 9.13 6.94
N PRO A 346 -13.57 10.13 7.67
CA PRO A 346 -14.11 11.35 7.07
C PRO A 346 -13.14 12.03 6.09
N ALA A 347 -11.88 12.24 6.49
CA ALA A 347 -10.86 12.87 5.65
C ALA A 347 -10.50 12.00 4.44
N SER A 348 -10.59 10.67 4.56
CA SER A 348 -10.40 9.77 3.42
C SER A 348 -11.51 9.96 2.37
N LEU A 349 -12.75 10.12 2.82
CA LEU A 349 -13.90 10.37 1.94
C LEU A 349 -13.84 11.77 1.33
N GLU A 350 -13.42 12.78 2.10
CA GLU A 350 -13.18 14.15 1.61
C GLU A 350 -12.13 14.16 0.50
N LEU A 351 -11.00 13.46 0.68
CA LEU A 351 -9.98 13.34 -0.36
C LEU A 351 -10.54 12.69 -1.63
N VAL A 352 -11.30 11.59 -1.50
CA VAL A 352 -11.88 10.89 -2.65
C VAL A 352 -12.86 11.79 -3.40
N ALA A 353 -13.72 12.51 -2.67
CA ALA A 353 -14.66 13.47 -3.26
C ALA A 353 -13.89 14.56 -4.02
N ARG A 354 -12.87 15.14 -3.41
CA ARG A 354 -12.08 16.22 -4.01
C ARG A 354 -11.31 15.80 -5.26
N VAL A 355 -10.76 14.59 -5.28
CA VAL A 355 -10.11 14.03 -6.49
C VAL A 355 -11.15 13.75 -7.59
N ARG A 356 -12.35 13.32 -7.22
CA ARG A 356 -13.45 13.03 -8.17
C ARG A 356 -14.06 14.30 -8.77
N GLU A 357 -14.16 15.37 -7.99
CA GLU A 357 -14.71 16.67 -8.42
C GLU A 357 -13.73 17.48 -9.26
N ALA A 358 -12.43 17.20 -9.15
CA ALA A 358 -11.42 17.85 -9.98
C ALA A 358 -11.59 17.48 -11.46
N ALA A 359 -11.37 18.45 -12.35
CA ALA A 359 -11.38 18.22 -13.79
C ALA A 359 -10.40 17.08 -14.16
N PRO A 360 -10.71 16.25 -15.18
CA PRO A 360 -9.92 15.08 -15.55
C PRO A 360 -8.64 15.46 -16.32
N SER A 361 -7.84 16.36 -15.75
CA SER A 361 -6.53 16.76 -16.26
C SER A 361 -5.47 16.54 -15.17
N PRO A 362 -4.26 16.09 -15.54
CA PRO A 362 -3.17 15.90 -14.57
C PRO A 362 -2.87 17.15 -13.73
N ARG A 363 -3.00 18.35 -14.31
CA ARG A 363 -2.77 19.62 -13.61
C ARG A 363 -3.82 19.89 -12.54
N ALA A 364 -5.11 19.75 -12.86
CA ALA A 364 -6.20 19.97 -11.91
C ALA A 364 -6.16 18.93 -10.77
N LEU A 365 -5.93 17.66 -11.10
CA LEU A 365 -5.77 16.58 -10.13
C LEU A 365 -4.57 16.85 -9.20
N THR A 366 -3.43 17.29 -9.75
CA THR A 366 -2.27 17.67 -8.94
C THR A 366 -2.60 18.82 -8.00
N ALA A 367 -3.23 19.89 -8.48
CA ALA A 367 -3.60 21.03 -7.65
C ALA A 367 -4.55 20.62 -6.51
N ALA A 368 -5.60 19.85 -6.82
CA ALA A 368 -6.55 19.33 -5.85
C ALA A 368 -5.85 18.50 -4.75
N VAL A 369 -4.93 17.62 -5.15
CA VAL A 369 -4.12 16.80 -4.22
C VAL A 369 -3.23 17.68 -3.34
N LEU A 370 -2.46 18.61 -3.92
CA LEU A 370 -1.52 19.43 -3.16
C LEU A 370 -2.24 20.35 -2.15
N THR A 371 -3.32 21.00 -2.58
CA THR A 371 -4.12 21.84 -1.68
C THR A 371 -4.68 21.02 -0.52
N TRP A 372 -5.23 19.83 -0.81
CA TRP A 372 -5.76 18.96 0.25
C TRP A 372 -4.67 18.50 1.23
N VAL A 373 -3.48 18.14 0.73
CA VAL A 373 -2.34 17.75 1.59
C VAL A 373 -1.97 18.88 2.54
N ASP A 374 -1.90 20.12 2.04
CA ASP A 374 -1.55 21.29 2.85
C ASP A 374 -2.61 21.57 3.92
N ASP A 375 -3.90 21.51 3.54
CA ASP A 375 -5.03 21.70 4.45
C ASP A 375 -5.05 20.63 5.54
N GLU A 376 -4.90 19.36 5.15
CA GLU A 376 -5.00 18.23 6.07
C GLU A 376 -3.80 18.13 7.00
N ALA A 377 -2.59 18.42 6.50
CA ALA A 377 -1.39 18.40 7.31
C ALA A 377 -1.42 19.47 8.42
N ARG A 378 -2.00 20.65 8.14
CA ARG A 378 -2.18 21.72 9.15
C ARG A 378 -3.18 21.36 10.23
N ARG A 379 -4.25 20.65 9.89
CA ARG A 379 -5.24 20.18 10.87
C ARG A 379 -4.61 19.12 11.79
N GLY A 380 -3.75 18.28 11.23
CA GLY A 380 -3.02 17.25 11.98
C GLY A 380 -3.94 16.16 12.58
N PRO A 381 -3.36 15.18 13.29
CA PRO A 381 -4.10 14.04 13.86
C PRO A 381 -4.97 14.39 15.08
N GLY A 382 -4.94 15.64 15.56
CA GLY A 382 -5.62 16.09 16.78
C GLY A 382 -6.77 17.08 16.56
N ALA A 383 -7.04 17.51 15.32
CA ALA A 383 -8.12 18.44 15.03
C ALA A 383 -9.49 17.80 15.28
N ARG A 384 -10.31 18.47 16.11
CA ARG A 384 -11.71 18.11 16.38
C ARG A 384 -12.65 18.63 15.31
#